data_AF-A0A7V1Q1X4-F1
#
_entry.id   AF-A0A7V1Q1X4-F1
#
_cell.length_a   1.000
_cell.length_b   1.000
_cell.length_c   1.000
_cell.angle_alpha   90.00
_cell.angle_beta   90.00
_cell.angle_gamma   90.00
#
_symmetry.space_group_name_H-M   'P 1'
#
loop_
_entity.id
_entity.type
_entity.pdbx_description
1 polymer ?
#
loop_
_entity_poly.entity_id
_entity_poly.type
_entity_poly.pdbx_seq_one_letter_code
_entity_poly.pdbx_strand_id
1 'polypeptide(L)'
;SMFILDQAQGIPLGISETFEFTEQTIQLVAGDQVILYTDGVTEAFHDNGQTFGTDRLDAVLANCGIDAHALIESVLDAIEQFTQGRPADDDRTIIVLKVQ
;
A
#
# COMPACT_ATOMS: atom_id res chain seq x y z
N SER A 1 15.37 5.23 -1.74
CA SER A 1 14.54 6.26 -1.06
C SER A 1 13.09 5.96 -1.36
N MET A 2 12.17 6.35 -0.48
CA MET A 2 10.74 6.16 -0.68
C MET A 2 10.10 7.44 -1.22
N PHE A 3 9.20 7.31 -2.18
CA PHE A 3 8.45 8.40 -2.79
C PHE A 3 6.98 8.01 -2.85
N ILE A 4 6.09 8.97 -2.59
CA ILE A 4 4.64 8.76 -2.70
C ILE A 4 4.19 9.18 -4.10
N LEU A 5 3.30 8.39 -4.69
CA LEU A 5 2.70 8.63 -6.01
C LEU A 5 1.39 9.45 -5.88
N ASP A 6 1.47 10.67 -5.36
CA ASP A 6 0.30 11.48 -4.98
C ASP A 6 -0.05 12.62 -5.94
N GLN A 7 0.64 12.75 -7.08
CA GLN A 7 0.43 13.90 -7.98
C GLN A 7 -0.75 13.72 -8.94
N ALA A 8 -1.30 12.50 -9.04
CA ALA A 8 -2.49 12.18 -9.83
C ALA A 8 -3.62 11.68 -8.91
N GLN A 9 -4.29 12.61 -8.23
CA GLN A 9 -5.46 12.31 -7.38
C GLN A 9 -6.75 12.54 -8.15
N GLY A 10 -7.77 11.77 -7.80
CA GLY A 10 -9.10 11.86 -8.40
C GLY A 10 -10.20 11.45 -7.45
N ILE A 11 -11.44 11.54 -7.92
CA ILE A 11 -12.61 11.01 -7.21
C ILE A 11 -12.82 9.53 -7.57
N PRO A 12 -13.56 8.77 -6.75
CA PRO A 12 -13.96 7.41 -7.12
C PRO A 12 -14.66 7.38 -8.49
N LEU A 13 -14.37 6.35 -9.26
CA LEU A 13 -14.99 6.13 -10.56
C LEU A 13 -16.52 6.06 -10.41
N GLY A 14 -17.24 6.61 -11.38
CA GLY A 14 -18.71 6.61 -11.41
C GLY A 14 -19.40 7.73 -10.61
N ILE A 15 -18.66 8.59 -9.91
CA ILE A 15 -19.23 9.75 -9.19
C ILE A 15 -19.57 10.91 -10.13
N SER A 16 -18.78 11.14 -11.17
CA SER A 16 -19.03 12.19 -12.17
C SER A 16 -18.57 11.76 -13.55
N GLU A 17 -19.44 11.94 -14.54
CA GLU A 17 -19.12 11.71 -15.96
C GLU A 17 -18.26 12.83 -16.56
N THR A 18 -18.17 13.97 -15.90
CA THR A 18 -17.44 15.15 -16.39
C THR A 18 -16.11 15.38 -15.67
N PHE A 19 -15.75 14.53 -14.70
CA PHE A 19 -14.48 14.65 -14.01
C PHE A 19 -13.34 14.20 -14.94
N GLU A 20 -12.38 15.09 -15.18
CA GLU A 20 -11.18 14.79 -15.94
C GLU A 20 -10.10 14.22 -15.00
N PHE A 21 -9.73 12.96 -15.21
CA PHE A 21 -8.63 12.33 -14.48
C PHE A 21 -7.29 12.85 -15.00
N THR A 22 -6.38 13.12 -14.07
CA THR A 22 -5.00 13.47 -14.40
C THR A 22 -4.13 12.22 -14.38
N GLU A 23 -3.07 12.25 -15.18
CA GLU A 23 -2.10 11.16 -15.26
C GLU A 23 -0.73 11.65 -14.83
N GLN A 24 0.03 10.77 -14.17
CA GLN A 24 1.43 11.00 -13.84
C GLN A 24 2.28 9.89 -14.46
N THR A 25 3.41 10.26 -15.04
CA THR A 25 4.41 9.32 -15.54
C THR A 25 5.70 9.46 -14.75
N ILE A 26 6.30 8.34 -14.36
CA ILE A 26 7.59 8.28 -13.66
C ILE A 26 8.48 7.29 -14.40
N GLN A 27 9.74 7.67 -14.58
CA GLN A 27 10.76 6.78 -15.11
C GLN A 27 11.35 5.94 -13.97
N LEU A 28 11.16 4.63 -14.04
CA LEU A 28 11.78 3.68 -13.13
C LEU A 28 13.13 3.20 -13.69
N VAL A 29 14.04 2.84 -12.79
CA VAL A 29 15.33 2.22 -13.11
C VAL A 29 15.47 0.85 -12.43
N ALA A 30 16.44 0.05 -12.88
CA ALA A 30 16.69 -1.26 -12.29
C ALA A 30 16.93 -1.15 -10.77
N GLY A 31 16.25 -2.01 -10.01
CA GLY A 31 16.25 -2.00 -8.54
C GLY A 31 15.08 -1.25 -7.91
N ASP A 32 14.37 -0.39 -8.66
CA ASP A 32 13.18 0.30 -8.15
C ASP A 32 12.04 -0.69 -7.87
N GLN A 33 11.25 -0.36 -6.86
CA GLN A 33 10.03 -1.08 -6.52
C GLN A 33 8.85 -0.11 -6.47
N VAL A 34 7.73 -0.53 -7.05
CA VAL A 34 6.44 0.17 -6.95
C VAL A 34 5.50 -0.69 -6.13
N ILE A 35 4.91 -0.09 -5.10
CA ILE A 35 3.95 -0.74 -4.21
C ILE A 35 2.62 -0.04 -4.37
N LEU A 36 1.57 -0.81 -4.69
CA LEU A 36 0.18 -0.35 -4.75
C LEU A 36 -0.62 -1.16 -3.74
N TYR A 37 -1.52 -0.50 -3.02
CA TYR A 37 -2.34 -1.16 -2.00
C TYR A 37 -3.74 -0.55 -1.90
N THR A 38 -4.71 -1.33 -1.41
CA THR A 38 -6.04 -0.85 -1.02
C THR A 38 -6.03 -0.34 0.42
N ASP A 39 -6.97 0.55 0.75
CA ASP A 39 -7.18 1.10 2.09
C ASP A 39 -7.37 0.02 3.17
N GLY A 40 -7.96 -1.13 2.86
CA GLY A 40 -8.06 -2.28 3.78
C GLY A 40 -6.73 -2.74 4.40
N VAL A 41 -5.59 -2.39 3.80
CA VAL A 41 -4.24 -2.57 4.39
C VAL A 41 -4.01 -1.59 5.54
N THR A 42 -4.20 -0.30 5.29
CA THR A 42 -3.97 0.77 6.28
C THR A 42 -5.09 0.86 7.32
N GLU A 43 -6.31 0.46 6.96
CA GLU A 43 -7.49 0.44 7.81
C GLU A 43 -7.69 -0.90 8.54
N ALA A 44 -6.67 -1.77 8.57
CA ALA A 44 -6.72 -2.95 9.43
C ALA A 44 -6.77 -2.54 10.91
N PHE A 45 -7.80 -2.99 11.64
CA PHE A 45 -8.05 -2.58 13.02
C PHE A 45 -7.45 -3.52 14.06
N HIS A 46 -6.92 -2.94 15.12
CA HIS A 46 -6.71 -3.61 16.41
C HIS A 46 -7.97 -3.46 17.29
N ASP A 47 -8.11 -4.31 18.31
CA ASP A 47 -9.33 -4.36 19.15
C ASP A 47 -9.60 -3.07 19.95
N ASN A 48 -8.60 -2.23 20.14
CA ASN A 48 -8.76 -0.90 20.74
C ASN A 48 -9.26 0.17 19.75
N GLY A 49 -9.59 -0.21 18.51
CA GLY A 49 -10.05 0.68 17.45
C GLY A 49 -8.93 1.46 16.73
N GLN A 50 -7.65 1.19 17.04
CA GLN A 50 -6.54 1.78 16.30
C GLN A 50 -6.38 1.09 14.94
N THR A 51 -6.08 1.86 13.91
CA THR A 51 -5.72 1.34 12.59
C THR A 51 -4.23 1.05 12.50
N PHE A 52 -3.86 0.13 11.60
CA PHE A 52 -2.47 -0.16 11.27
C PHE A 52 -1.75 1.10 10.80
N GLY A 53 -2.36 1.83 9.87
CA GLY A 53 -1.94 3.15 9.41
C GLY A 53 -0.73 3.12 8.47
N THR A 54 -0.50 4.26 7.80
CA THR A 54 0.62 4.45 6.87
C THR A 54 1.96 4.42 7.57
N ASP A 55 2.07 4.95 8.80
CA ASP A 55 3.35 4.98 9.53
C ASP A 55 3.96 3.59 9.74
N ARG A 56 3.12 2.58 10.04
CA ARG A 56 3.58 1.19 10.20
C ARG A 56 3.87 0.54 8.85
N LEU A 57 3.05 0.84 7.85
CA LEU A 57 3.31 0.37 6.48
C LEU A 57 4.66 0.88 5.99
N ASP A 58 4.91 2.18 6.11
CA ASP A 58 6.16 2.85 5.74
C ASP A 58 7.37 2.25 6.46
N ALA A 59 7.23 1.90 7.74
CA ALA A 59 8.28 1.23 8.49
C ALA A 59 8.65 -0.15 7.92
N VAL A 60 7.66 -0.92 7.43
CA VAL A 60 7.90 -2.20 6.76
C VAL A 60 8.51 -1.97 5.37
N LEU A 61 7.96 -1.03 4.60
CA LEU A 61 8.41 -0.71 3.24
C LEU A 61 9.81 -0.10 3.20
N ALA A 62 10.29 0.50 4.29
CA ALA A 62 11.66 0.99 4.40
C ALA A 62 12.72 -0.11 4.17
N ASN A 63 12.34 -1.40 4.29
CA ASN A 63 13.20 -2.55 4.03
C ASN A 63 13.18 -3.03 2.56
N CYS A 64 12.91 -2.11 1.62
CA CYS A 64 12.69 -2.33 0.17
C CYS A 64 13.84 -2.98 -0.64
N GLY A 65 14.93 -3.42 0.00
CA GLY A 65 16.01 -4.17 -0.65
C GLY A 65 15.69 -5.63 -0.95
N ILE A 66 14.64 -6.18 -0.32
CA ILE A 66 14.27 -7.60 -0.43
C ILE A 66 13.52 -7.91 -1.74
N ASP A 67 13.29 -9.20 -1.98
CA ASP A 67 12.47 -9.67 -3.09
C ASP A 67 11.00 -9.21 -2.94
N ALA A 68 10.29 -9.04 -4.06
CA ALA A 68 8.92 -8.57 -4.07
C ALA A 68 7.97 -9.45 -3.24
N HIS A 69 8.14 -10.77 -3.31
CA HIS A 69 7.32 -11.69 -2.52
C HIS A 69 7.62 -11.56 -1.03
N ALA A 70 8.89 -11.47 -0.66
CA ALA A 70 9.29 -11.29 0.74
C ALA A 70 8.77 -9.96 1.33
N LEU A 71 8.65 -8.91 0.52
CA LEU A 71 8.04 -7.65 0.94
C LEU A 71 6.55 -7.81 1.23
N ILE A 72 5.82 -8.52 0.37
CA ILE A 72 4.39 -8.81 0.58
C ILE A 72 4.20 -9.57 1.90
N GLU A 73 4.96 -10.65 2.12
CA GLU A 73 4.89 -11.43 3.36
C GLU A 73 5.20 -10.57 4.59
N SER A 74 6.22 -9.70 4.50
CA SER A 74 6.57 -8.80 5.61
C SER A 74 5.44 -7.84 5.98
N VAL A 75 4.69 -7.35 4.99
CA VAL A 75 3.53 -6.47 5.22
C VAL A 75 2.38 -7.26 5.84
N LEU A 76 2.09 -8.46 5.33
CA LEU A 76 1.02 -9.31 5.86
C LEU A 76 1.30 -9.73 7.31
N ASP A 77 2.53 -10.15 7.60
CA ASP A 77 2.98 -10.51 8.95
C ASP A 77 2.84 -9.31 9.91
N ALA A 78 3.23 -8.11 9.48
CA ALA A 78 3.12 -6.91 10.30
C ALA A 78 1.66 -6.55 10.60
N ILE A 79 0.75 -6.74 9.63
CA ILE A 79 -0.68 -6.54 9.84
C ILE A 79 -1.22 -7.59 10.80
N GLU A 80 -0.91 -8.88 10.61
CA GLU A 80 -1.38 -9.95 11.50
C GLU A 80 -0.91 -9.76 12.94
N GLN A 81 0.37 -9.40 13.12
CA GLN A 81 0.92 -9.05 14.43
C GLN A 81 0.24 -7.82 15.03
N PHE A 82 -0.11 -6.82 14.22
CA PHE A 82 -0.82 -5.65 14.71
C PHE A 82 -2.26 -5.96 15.10
N THR A 83 -2.99 -6.72 14.28
CA THR A 83 -4.42 -7.04 14.51
C THR A 83 -4.62 -8.17 15.53
N GLN A 84 -3.55 -8.85 15.96
CA GLN A 84 -3.59 -9.94 16.95
C GLN A 84 -4.52 -11.08 16.53
N GLY A 85 -4.53 -11.41 15.24
CA GLY A 85 -5.35 -12.49 14.68
C GLY A 85 -6.84 -12.16 14.55
N ARG A 86 -7.24 -10.90 14.76
CA ARG A 86 -8.59 -10.43 14.44
C ARG A 86 -8.87 -10.63 12.94
N PRO A 87 -10.09 -11.09 12.56
CA PRO A 87 -10.51 -11.16 11.16
C PRO A 87 -10.38 -9.82 10.44
N ALA A 88 -10.11 -9.85 9.13
CA ALA A 88 -10.06 -8.63 8.34
C ALA A 88 -11.46 -8.00 8.24
N ASP A 89 -11.53 -6.69 8.49
CA ASP A 89 -12.77 -5.91 8.36
C ASP A 89 -13.06 -5.50 6.89
N ASP A 90 -12.05 -5.56 6.01
CA ASP A 90 -12.14 -5.25 4.58
C ASP A 90 -11.12 -6.06 3.75
N ASP A 91 -11.28 -6.06 2.42
CA ASP A 91 -10.39 -6.73 1.47
C ASP A 91 -9.01 -6.06 1.40
N ARG A 92 -7.97 -6.86 1.56
CA ARG A 92 -6.58 -6.42 1.53
C ARG A 92 -5.92 -6.82 0.23
N THR A 93 -5.58 -5.85 -0.60
CA THR A 93 -4.83 -6.08 -1.84
C THR A 93 -3.51 -5.33 -1.80
N ILE A 94 -2.42 -6.04 -2.11
CA ILE A 94 -1.07 -5.47 -2.25
C ILE A 94 -0.47 -5.98 -3.56
N ILE A 95 0.10 -5.08 -4.34
CA ILE A 95 0.84 -5.39 -5.56
C ILE A 95 2.24 -4.80 -5.42
N VAL A 96 3.25 -5.62 -5.66
CA VAL A 96 4.66 -5.19 -5.71
C VAL A 96 5.22 -5.48 -7.10
N LEU A 97 5.67 -4.42 -7.78
CA LEU A 97 6.40 -4.50 -9.03
C LEU A 97 7.88 -4.19 -8.76
N LYS A 98 8.79 -5.04 -9.22
CA LYS A 98 10.24 -4.81 -9.14
C LYS A 98 10.83 -4.70 -10.54
N VAL A 99 11.56 -3.61 -10.79
CA VAL A 99 12.30 -3.43 -12.04
C VAL A 99 13.63 -4.17 -11.94
N GLN A 100 13.91 -5.05 -12.90
CA GLN A 100 15.16 -5.81 -12.98
C GLN A 100 16.07 -5.27 -14.07
#